data_AF-A0A9Q4G3I0-F1
#
_entry.id   AF-A0A9Q4G3I0-F1
#
_cell.length_a   1.000
_cell.length_b   1.000
_cell.length_c   1.000
_cell.angle_alpha   90.00
_cell.angle_beta   90.00
_cell.angle_gamma   90.00
#
_symmetry.space_group_name_H-M   'P 1'
#
loop_
_entity.id
_entity.type
_entity.pdbx_description
1 polymer ?
#
loop_
_entity_poly.entity_id
_entity_poly.type
_entity_poly.pdbx_seq_one_letter_code
_entity_poly.pdbx_strand_id
1 'polypeptide(L)' 'MTTMKAMVYYGENDIRFEERPIPQIINPDDAVIRVTKTTICGTV' A
#
# COMPACT_ATOMS: atom_id res chain seq x y z
N MET A 1 -15.14 5.95 -7.09
CA MET A 1 -14.46 5.13 -6.06
C MET A 1 -13.26 5.93 -5.57
N THR A 2 -13.09 6.07 -4.27
CA THR A 2 -11.95 6.80 -3.71
C THR A 2 -10.72 5.90 -3.80
N THR A 3 -9.72 6.29 -4.58
CA THR A 3 -8.47 5.54 -4.78
C THR A 3 -7.33 6.13 -3.96
N MET A 4 -6.29 5.33 -3.76
CA MET A 4 -5.01 5.71 -3.18
C MET A 4 -3.88 5.18 -4.06
N LYS A 5 -2.74 5.85 -3.95
CA LYS A 5 -1.51 5.42 -4.60
C LYS A 5 -0.88 4.27 -3.82
N ALA A 6 -0.47 3.23 -4.54
CA ALA A 6 0.20 2.07 -3.97
C ALA A 6 1.41 1.67 -4.83
N MET A 7 2.43 1.16 -4.15
CA MET A 7 3.58 0.52 -4.78
C MET A 7 3.34 -0.99 -4.76
N VAL A 8 3.19 -1.62 -5.93
CA VAL A 8 2.78 -3.02 -6.09
C VAL A 8 3.94 -3.81 -6.68
N TYR A 9 4.28 -4.91 -6.01
CA TYR A 9 5.30 -5.85 -6.46
C TYR A 9 4.69 -6.88 -7.42
N TYR A 10 5.28 -7.01 -8.61
CA TYR A 10 4.89 -7.99 -9.63
C TYR A 10 5.95 -9.07 -9.87
N GLY A 11 7.18 -8.85 -9.42
CA GLY A 11 8.27 -9.80 -9.60
C GLY A 11 9.63 -9.14 -9.39
N GLU A 12 10.69 -9.92 -9.59
CA GLU A 12 12.05 -9.41 -9.51
C GLU A 12 12.24 -8.23 -10.47
N ASN A 13 12.74 -7.11 -9.94
CA ASN A 13 12.90 -5.85 -10.68
C ASN A 13 11.60 -5.25 -11.27
N ASP A 14 10.41 -5.78 -10.92
CA ASP A 14 9.11 -5.25 -11.35
C ASP A 14 8.30 -4.78 -10.15
N ILE A 15 8.42 -3.49 -9.87
CA ILE A 15 7.63 -2.77 -8.88
C ILE A 15 7.00 -1.56 -9.58
N ARG A 16 5.67 -1.43 -9.47
CA ARG A 16 4.91 -0.41 -10.18
C ARG A 16 4.15 0.48 -9.24
N PHE A 17 3.90 1.70 -9.70
CA PHE A 17 3.11 2.68 -8.98
C PHE A 17 1.71 2.75 -9.60
N GLU A 18 0.69 2.43 -8.82
CA GLU A 18 -0.68 2.26 -9.33
C GLU A 18 -1.73 2.85 -8.38
N GLU A 19 -2.88 3.21 -8.94
CA GLU A 19 -4.07 3.60 -8.17
C GLU A 19 -4.85 2.36 -7.75
N ARG A 20 -5.10 2.24 -6.44
CA ARG A 20 -5.81 1.12 -5.81
C ARG A 20 -6.95 1.65 -4.95
N PRO A 21 -8.03 0.88 -4.73
CA PRO A 21 -9.08 1.30 -3.82
C PRO A 21 -8.52 1.51 -2.41
N ILE A 22 -9.02 2.53 -1.71
CA ILE A 22 -8.72 2.71 -0.28
C ILE A 22 -9.19 1.45 0.48
N PRO A 23 -8.36 0.90 1.39
CA PRO A 23 -8.71 -0.29 2.16
C PRO A 23 -9.92 -0.03 3.06
N GLN A 24 -10.69 -1.08 3.32
CA GLN A 24 -11.82 -1.06 4.23
C GLN A 24 -11.48 -1.89 5.48
N ILE A 25 -12.07 -1.51 6.60
CA ILE A 25 -11.98 -2.26 7.85
C ILE A 25 -12.73 -3.59 7.66
N ILE A 26 -12.05 -4.71 7.89
CA ILE A 26 -12.64 -6.06 7.76
C ILE A 26 -12.95 -6.62 9.15
N ASN A 27 -11.99 -6.50 10.07
CA ASN A 27 -12.13 -6.96 11.45
C ASN A 27 -12.29 -5.76 12.40
N PRO A 28 -12.89 -5.96 13.59
CA PRO A 28 -13.10 -4.90 14.57
C PRO A 28 -11.83 -4.18 15.02
N ASP A 29 -10.68 -4.87 14.98
CA ASP A 29 -9.40 -4.36 15.47
C ASP A 29 -8.55 -3.69 14.35
N ASP A 30 -9.04 -3.66 13.11
CA ASP A 30 -8.32 -3.05 11.99
C ASP A 30 -8.43 -1.52 12.02
N ALA A 31 -7.36 -0.83 11.63
CA ALA A 31 -7.34 0.62 11.50
C ALA A 31 -6.83 1.04 10.11
N VAL A 32 -7.52 1.98 9.48
CA VAL A 32 -7.08 2.62 8.23
C VAL A 32 -6.39 3.93 8.56
N ILE A 33 -5.08 3.98 8.31
CA ILE A 33 -4.23 5.13 8.66
C ILE A 33 -3.73 5.84 7.40
N ARG A 34 -3.80 7.18 7.40
CA ARG A 34 -3.17 8.00 6.36
C ARG A 34 -1.66 8.04 6.56
N VAL A 35 -0.92 7.39 5.67
CA VAL A 35 0.54 7.39 5.68
C VAL A 35 1.06 8.79 5.34
N THR A 36 1.89 9.37 6.20
CA THR A 36 2.53 10.68 5.98
C THR A 36 3.95 10.53 5.44
N LYS A 37 4.67 9.50 5.88
CA LYS A 37 6.02 9.13 5.44
C LYS A 37 6.19 7.61 5.54
N THR A 38 6.99 7.05 4.65
CA THR A 38 7.43 5.65 4.68
C THR A 38 8.90 5.59 4.26
N THR A 39 9.59 4.52 4.64
CA THR A 39 10.99 4.26 4.27
C THR A 39 11.08 2.96 3.47
N ILE A 40 12.19 2.79 2.75
CA ILE A 40 12.51 1.54 2.07
C ILE A 40 13.49 0.77 2.97
N CYS A 41 13.19 -0.49 3.25
CA CYS A 41 14.10 -1.40 3.93
C CYS A 41 14.86 -2.23 2.89
N GLY A 42 16.18 -2.37 3.05
CA GLY A 42 17.01 -3.19 2.17
C GLY A 42 17.14 -4.64 2.63
N THR A 43 16.09 -5.21 3.26
CA THR A 43 16.12 -6.59 3.73
C THR A 43 16.32 -7.53 2.54
N VAL A 44 17.35 -8.37 2.63
CA VAL A 44 17.70 -9.43 1.66
C VAL A 44 16.69 -10.56 1.67
#